data_AF-A0A417YGJ4-F1
#
_entry.id   AF-A0A417YGJ4-F1
#
_cell.length_a   1.000
_cell.length_b   1.000
_cell.length_c   1.000
_cell.angle_alpha   90.00
_cell.angle_beta   90.00
_cell.angle_gamma   90.00
#
_symmetry.space_group_name_H-M   'P 1'
#
loop_
_entity.id
_entity.type
_entity.pdbx_description
1 polymer ?
#
loop_
_entity_poly.entity_id
_entity_poly.type
_entity_poly.pdbx_seq_one_letter_code
_entity_poly.pdbx_strand_id
1 'polypeptide(L)'
;MMDLATAYLYLSSPVKLKDIHKGTFPNMIQAGWYRDHRASNKFQILNKRFNIEGSWYRVLVRFELQSDSFYELSSPVPFVITETEKKDSPSEFRDIFVDKKSYHGRKLKHVFGFINAGVPIALIDAVIQDLKQYIVYK
;
A
#
# COMPACT_ATOMS: atom_id res chain seq x y z
N MET A 1 19.87 -14.20 2.04
CA MET A 1 20.40 -13.41 0.90
C MET A 1 19.37 -13.54 -0.21
N MET A 2 18.83 -12.45 -0.76
CA MET A 2 17.75 -12.49 -1.76
C MET A 2 18.34 -12.80 -3.14
N ASP A 3 17.73 -13.71 -3.89
CA ASP A 3 18.16 -14.07 -5.24
C ASP A 3 17.86 -12.93 -6.24
N LEU A 4 18.75 -12.74 -7.21
CA LEU A 4 18.67 -11.75 -8.28
C LEU A 4 17.39 -11.94 -9.14
N ALA A 5 16.90 -13.18 -9.25
CA ALA A 5 15.64 -13.49 -9.93
C ALA A 5 14.42 -12.95 -9.17
N THR A 6 14.37 -13.13 -7.85
CA THR A 6 13.29 -12.59 -6.99
C THR A 6 13.28 -11.07 -7.04
N ALA A 7 14.48 -10.49 -7.02
CA ALA A 7 14.74 -9.08 -7.24
C ALA A 7 14.13 -8.57 -8.58
N TYR A 8 14.36 -9.27 -9.69
CA TYR A 8 13.86 -8.86 -11.01
C TYR A 8 12.32 -8.83 -11.10
N LEU A 9 11.62 -9.74 -10.41
CA LEU A 9 10.15 -9.80 -10.39
C LEU A 9 9.49 -8.53 -9.85
N TYR A 10 10.17 -7.78 -8.97
CA TYR A 10 9.65 -6.53 -8.42
C TYR A 10 10.16 -5.26 -9.15
N LEU A 11 10.99 -5.40 -10.19
CA LEU A 11 11.44 -4.26 -11.00
C LEU A 11 10.35 -3.76 -11.97
N SER A 12 9.51 -4.66 -12.47
CA SER A 12 8.26 -4.31 -13.15
C SER A 12 7.20 -4.05 -12.10
N SER A 13 6.54 -2.88 -12.11
CA SER A 13 5.45 -2.61 -11.17
C SER A 13 4.43 -3.75 -11.29
N PRO A 14 4.24 -4.58 -10.27
CA PRO A 14 3.49 -5.82 -10.40
C PRO A 14 1.98 -5.57 -10.50
N VAL A 15 1.56 -4.30 -10.46
CA VAL A 15 0.17 -3.85 -10.55
C VAL A 15 0.10 -2.85 -11.70
N LYS A 16 -0.91 -2.96 -12.57
CA LYS A 16 -1.13 -1.97 -13.63
C LYS A 16 -1.41 -0.61 -12.94
N LEU A 17 -0.62 0.40 -13.30
CA LEU A 17 -0.65 1.71 -12.66
C LEU A 17 -1.71 2.66 -13.26
N LYS A 18 -2.22 2.34 -14.46
CA LYS A 18 -3.11 3.20 -15.25
C LYS A 18 -4.48 2.58 -15.48
N ASP A 19 -5.40 3.42 -15.97
CA ASP A 19 -6.78 3.07 -16.33
C ASP A 19 -7.57 2.47 -15.17
N ILE A 20 -7.33 2.98 -13.95
CA ILE A 20 -8.00 2.51 -12.75
C ILE A 20 -9.36 3.19 -12.67
N HIS A 21 -10.42 2.41 -12.78
CA HIS A 21 -11.78 2.92 -12.76
C HIS A 21 -12.20 3.32 -11.34
N LYS A 22 -13.04 4.36 -11.20
CA LYS A 22 -13.60 4.82 -9.90
C LYS A 22 -14.32 3.74 -9.09
N GLY A 23 -14.76 2.66 -9.74
CA GLY A 23 -15.31 1.46 -9.08
C GLY A 23 -14.32 0.72 -8.18
N THR A 24 -13.03 1.02 -8.28
CA THR A 24 -11.97 0.50 -7.39
C THR A 24 -12.20 0.88 -5.92
N PHE A 25 -12.61 2.12 -5.63
CA PHE A 25 -12.71 2.59 -4.25
C PHE A 25 -13.75 1.85 -3.39
N PRO A 26 -15.01 1.66 -3.84
CA PRO A 26 -15.95 0.86 -3.06
C PRO A 26 -15.47 -0.58 -2.87
N ASN A 27 -14.86 -1.21 -3.87
CA ASN A 27 -14.31 -2.57 -3.76
C ASN A 27 -13.21 -2.66 -2.72
N MET A 28 -12.24 -1.74 -2.75
CA MET A 28 -11.17 -1.71 -1.76
C MET A 28 -11.69 -1.40 -0.35
N ILE A 29 -12.70 -0.54 -0.21
CA ILE A 29 -13.31 -0.24 1.10
C ILE A 29 -13.96 -1.49 1.70
N GLN A 30 -14.69 -2.26 0.90
CA GLN A 30 -15.25 -3.55 1.32
C GLN A 30 -14.17 -4.56 1.72
N ALA A 31 -12.99 -4.50 1.08
CA ALA A 31 -11.82 -5.30 1.40
C ALA A 31 -11.00 -4.79 2.62
N GLY A 32 -11.55 -3.85 3.40
CA GLY A 32 -10.91 -3.35 4.62
C GLY A 32 -9.85 -2.26 4.38
N TRP A 33 -9.88 -1.58 3.23
CA TRP A 33 -9.14 -0.33 3.05
C TRP A 33 -9.97 0.85 3.55
N TYR A 34 -9.29 1.85 4.11
CA TYR A 34 -9.93 3.02 4.68
C TYR A 34 -9.46 4.28 3.98
N ARG A 35 -10.39 5.21 3.74
CA ARG A 35 -10.04 6.54 3.21
C ARG A 35 -9.21 7.30 4.23
N ASP A 36 -8.11 7.87 3.76
CA ASP A 36 -7.30 8.80 4.56
C ASP A 36 -7.89 10.22 4.41
N HIS A 37 -7.92 10.96 5.51
CA HIS A 37 -8.48 12.31 5.57
C HIS A 37 -7.71 13.31 4.70
N ARG A 38 -6.47 12.99 4.30
CA ARG A 38 -5.64 13.81 3.39
C ARG A 38 -6.05 13.70 1.92
N ALA A 39 -7.07 12.91 1.59
CA ALA A 39 -7.64 12.85 0.25
C ALA A 39 -8.18 14.22 -0.18
N SER A 40 -8.20 14.47 -1.50
CA SER A 40 -8.72 15.69 -2.10
C SER A 40 -9.50 15.40 -3.39
N ASN A 41 -10.03 16.42 -4.04
CA ASN A 41 -10.69 16.26 -5.33
C ASN A 41 -9.75 15.73 -6.42
N LYS A 42 -8.44 15.93 -6.27
CA LYS A 42 -7.42 15.48 -7.24
C LYS A 42 -6.81 14.12 -6.89
N PHE A 43 -6.91 13.69 -5.63
CA PHE A 43 -6.27 12.46 -5.17
C PHE A 43 -7.16 11.70 -4.19
N GLN A 44 -7.29 10.40 -4.39
CA GLN A 44 -7.84 9.49 -3.39
C GLN A 44 -6.68 8.78 -2.68
N ILE A 45 -6.73 8.73 -1.36
CA ILE A 45 -5.71 8.07 -0.55
C ILE A 45 -6.41 7.01 0.29
N LEU A 46 -5.98 5.77 0.14
CA LEU A 46 -6.48 4.64 0.90
C LEU A 46 -5.37 4.08 1.80
N ASN A 47 -5.74 3.50 2.92
CA ASN A 47 -4.80 2.82 3.80
C ASN A 47 -5.39 1.56 4.42
N LYS A 48 -4.55 0.55 4.63
CA LYS A 48 -4.90 -0.73 5.27
C LYS A 48 -3.77 -1.16 6.20
N ARG A 49 -4.12 -1.89 7.27
CA ARG A 49 -3.15 -2.49 8.18
C ARG A 49 -2.98 -3.98 7.86
N PHE A 50 -1.74 -4.43 7.92
CA PHE A 50 -1.33 -5.82 7.70
C PHE A 50 -0.59 -6.30 8.94
N ASN A 51 -0.92 -7.48 9.43
CA ASN A 51 -0.11 -8.19 10.43
C ASN A 51 0.74 -9.22 9.71
N ILE A 52 2.06 -9.07 9.78
CA ILE A 52 3.01 -9.98 9.15
C ILE A 52 3.97 -10.42 10.25
N GLU A 53 3.99 -11.72 10.55
CA GLU A 53 4.87 -12.33 11.55
C GLU A 53 4.78 -11.64 12.93
N GLY A 54 3.57 -11.26 13.34
CA GLY A 54 3.31 -10.59 14.62
C GLY A 54 3.58 -9.09 14.63
N SER A 55 4.14 -8.53 13.56
CA SER A 55 4.39 -7.09 13.40
C SER A 55 3.29 -6.41 12.59
N TRP A 56 2.90 -5.19 12.98
CA TRP A 56 1.84 -4.44 12.32
C TRP A 56 2.40 -3.39 11.36
N TYR A 57 1.87 -3.35 10.15
CA TYR A 57 2.24 -2.40 9.12
C TYR A 57 1.03 -1.68 8.57
N ARG A 58 1.06 -0.35 8.56
CA ARG A 58 0.11 0.49 7.85
C ARG A 58 0.65 0.76 6.45
N VAL A 59 -0.14 0.43 5.44
CA VAL A 59 0.18 0.66 4.03
C VAL A 59 -0.77 1.71 3.48
N LEU A 60 -0.21 2.74 2.86
CA LEU A 60 -0.91 3.86 2.24
C LEU A 60 -0.75 3.78 0.73
N VAL A 61 -1.83 3.92 -0.02
CA VAL A 61 -1.84 3.91 -1.48
C VAL A 61 -2.49 5.21 -1.97
N ARG A 62 -1.87 5.85 -2.96
CA ARG A 62 -2.35 7.11 -3.53
C ARG A 62 -2.75 6.93 -5.00
N PHE A 63 -3.98 7.30 -5.28
CA PHE A 63 -4.60 7.34 -6.60
C PHE A 63 -4.77 8.81 -7.02
N GLU A 64 -4.26 9.17 -8.18
CA GLU A 64 -4.38 10.50 -8.79
C GLU A 64 -5.46 10.48 -9.87
N LEU A 65 -6.40 11.41 -9.80
CA LEU A 65 -7.45 11.56 -10.80
C LEU A 65 -6.85 12.05 -12.12
N GLN A 66 -7.01 11.29 -13.20
CA GLN A 66 -6.59 11.68 -14.54
C GLN A 66 -7.74 12.25 -15.37
N SER A 67 -8.92 11.65 -15.24
CA SER A 67 -10.16 12.07 -15.91
C SER A 67 -11.37 11.62 -15.10
N ASP A 68 -12.57 12.10 -15.44
CA ASP A 68 -13.82 12.00 -14.66
C ASP A 68 -14.10 10.67 -13.94
N SER A 69 -13.59 9.54 -14.44
CA SER A 69 -13.77 8.24 -13.81
C SER A 69 -12.51 7.37 -13.78
N PHE A 70 -11.35 7.93 -14.12
CA PHE A 70 -10.09 7.19 -14.23
C PHE A 70 -8.99 7.80 -13.37
N TYR A 71 -8.24 6.89 -12.76
CA TYR A 71 -7.17 7.21 -11.83
C TYR A 71 -5.89 6.52 -12.26
N GLU A 72 -4.78 7.06 -11.77
CA GLU A 72 -3.45 6.49 -11.86
C GLU A 72 -2.87 6.31 -10.47
N LEU A 73 -2.13 5.23 -10.27
CA LEU A 73 -1.35 5.04 -9.07
C LEU A 73 -0.02 5.79 -9.16
N SER A 74 0.46 6.24 -8.00
CA SER A 74 1.79 6.86 -7.91
C SER A 74 2.87 5.92 -8.45
N SER A 75 3.68 6.42 -9.37
CA SER A 75 4.78 5.68 -9.94
C SER A 75 6.09 6.05 -9.25
N PRO A 76 7.10 5.16 -9.24
CA PRO A 76 6.95 3.74 -9.60
C PRO A 76 6.64 2.73 -8.45
N VAL A 77 6.44 3.20 -7.21
CA VAL A 77 5.79 2.40 -6.14
C VAL A 77 4.49 3.08 -5.79
N PRO A 78 3.37 2.37 -5.84
CA PRO A 78 2.07 2.96 -5.57
C PRO A 78 1.74 3.09 -4.08
N PHE A 79 2.66 2.71 -3.19
CA PHE A 79 2.42 2.67 -1.76
C PHE A 79 3.58 3.14 -0.88
N VAL A 80 3.21 3.61 0.32
CA VAL A 80 4.07 3.92 1.46
C VAL A 80 3.80 2.89 2.55
N ILE A 81 4.85 2.41 3.20
CA ILE A 81 4.75 1.44 4.29
C ILE A 81 5.22 2.11 5.57
N THR A 82 4.43 1.99 6.62
CA THR A 82 4.76 2.46 7.96
C THR A 82 4.62 1.31 8.93
N GLU A 83 5.70 0.94 9.61
CA GLU A 83 5.66 0.01 10.73
C GLU A 83 4.98 0.69 11.91
N THR A 84 4.08 -0.04 12.55
CA THR A 84 3.23 0.44 13.62
C THR A 84 3.25 -0.55 14.77
N GLU A 85 3.04 -0.04 15.99
CA GLU A 85 2.81 -0.88 17.15
C GLU A 85 1.42 -0.67 17.70
N LYS A 86 0.81 -1.77 18.14
CA LYS A 86 -0.40 -1.73 18.93
C LYS A 86 0.01 -1.33 20.35
N LYS A 87 -0.47 -0.18 20.81
CA LYS A 87 -0.38 0.19 22.22
C LYS A 87 -1.48 -0.53 22.98
N ASP A 88 -1.13 -1.00 24.18
CA ASP A 88 -2.11 -1.45 25.15
C ASP A 88 -3.05 -0.28 25.44
N SER A 89 -4.30 -0.47 25.04
CA SER A 89 -5.37 0.46 25.32
C SER A 89 -6.09 -0.05 26.57
N PRO A 90 -6.33 0.80 27.58
CA PRO A 90 -7.16 0.42 28.72
C PRO A 90 -8.63 0.16 28.33
N SER A 91 -9.04 0.47 27.09
CA SER A 91 -10.35 0.10 26.57
C SER A 91 -10.24 -1.14 25.68
N GLU A 92 -10.95 -2.21 26.04
CA GLU A 92 -11.08 -3.45 25.24
C GLU A 92 -11.65 -3.22 23.84
N PHE A 93 -12.22 -2.04 23.58
CA PHE A 93 -13.00 -1.76 22.38
C PHE A 93 -12.23 -1.05 21.26
N ARG A 94 -10.98 -0.61 21.47
CA ARG A 94 -10.20 0.10 20.43
C ARG A 94 -8.72 -0.20 20.48
N ASP A 95 -8.25 -0.83 19.40
CA ASP A 95 -6.83 -0.97 19.10
C ASP A 95 -6.22 0.40 18.77
N ILE A 96 -5.27 0.85 19.59
CA ILE A 96 -4.52 2.08 19.34
C ILE A 96 -3.22 1.70 18.65
N PHE A 97 -3.00 2.23 17.44
CA PHE A 97 -1.76 2.03 16.71
C PHE A 97 -0.90 3.29 16.73
N VAL A 98 0.39 3.14 16.97
CA VAL A 98 1.36 4.23 16.91
C VAL A 98 2.40 3.93 15.83
N ASP A 99 2.64 4.92 14.98
CA ASP A 99 3.64 4.83 13.92
C ASP A 99 5.05 4.82 14.52
N LYS A 100 5.86 3.82 14.18
CA LYS A 100 7.25 3.71 14.61
C LYS A 100 8.21 4.24 13.56
N LYS A 101 8.05 3.74 12.34
CA LYS A 101 9.02 3.95 11.26
C LYS A 101 8.31 3.93 9.93
N SER A 102 8.48 5.00 9.16
CA SER A 102 7.96 5.10 7.80
C SER A 102 9.05 4.83 6.78
N TYR A 103 8.69 4.04 5.77
CA TYR A 103 9.55 3.64 4.68
C TYR A 103 9.08 4.35 3.40
N HIS A 104 9.99 5.03 2.73
CA HIS A 104 9.74 5.73 1.47
C HIS A 104 10.80 5.33 0.45
N GLY A 105 10.39 5.09 -0.80
CA GLY A 105 11.35 4.83 -1.88
C GLY A 105 12.06 6.11 -2.30
N ARG A 106 13.38 6.21 -2.11
CA ARG A 106 14.21 7.38 -2.50
C ARG A 106 14.82 7.32 -3.93
N LYS A 107 14.37 6.38 -4.79
CA LYS A 107 14.96 5.95 -6.10
C LYS A 107 16.15 4.97 -5.91
N LEU A 108 16.39 3.94 -6.74
CA LEU A 108 15.94 3.59 -8.10
C LEU A 108 15.27 2.19 -8.13
N LYS A 109 14.03 2.08 -8.64
CA LYS A 109 13.32 0.82 -8.98
C LYS A 109 12.72 -0.03 -7.82
N HIS A 110 11.95 0.68 -6.98
CA HIS A 110 10.52 0.40 -6.72
C HIS A 110 9.99 -0.77 -5.87
N VAL A 111 10.83 -1.58 -5.26
CA VAL A 111 10.40 -2.42 -4.11
C VAL A 111 11.63 -2.70 -3.25
N PHE A 112 12.78 -2.85 -3.91
CA PHE A 112 14.09 -2.99 -3.29
C PHE A 112 14.41 -1.97 -2.21
N GLY A 113 13.97 -0.73 -2.36
CA GLY A 113 14.17 0.28 -1.32
C GLY A 113 13.52 -0.11 0.00
N PHE A 114 12.37 -0.78 -0.03
CA PHE A 114 11.69 -1.31 1.15
C PHE A 114 12.41 -2.54 1.69
N ILE A 115 12.78 -3.47 0.81
CA ILE A 115 13.47 -4.72 1.20
C ILE A 115 14.81 -4.41 1.87
N ASN A 116 15.64 -3.56 1.26
CA ASN A 116 16.93 -3.13 1.83
C ASN A 116 16.75 -2.36 3.14
N ALA A 117 15.60 -1.73 3.36
CA ALA A 117 15.29 -1.04 4.61
C ALA A 117 14.75 -1.98 5.71
N GLY A 118 14.61 -3.27 5.42
CA GLY A 118 14.17 -4.30 6.35
C GLY A 118 12.66 -4.59 6.31
N VAL A 119 11.94 -4.12 5.29
CA VAL A 119 10.52 -4.45 5.14
C VAL A 119 10.37 -5.91 4.70
N PRO A 120 9.52 -6.71 5.38
CA PRO A 120 9.30 -8.11 5.01
C PRO A 120 8.76 -8.25 3.58
N ILE A 121 9.32 -9.17 2.80
CA ILE A 121 8.86 -9.45 1.43
C ILE A 121 7.39 -9.91 1.44
N ALA A 122 7.00 -10.72 2.44
CA ALA A 122 5.63 -11.18 2.62
C ALA A 122 4.60 -10.04 2.73
N LEU A 123 4.99 -8.90 3.32
CA LEU A 123 4.13 -7.71 3.34
C LEU A 123 3.93 -7.15 1.94
N ILE A 124 5.02 -7.03 1.18
CA ILE A 124 5.00 -6.47 -0.17
C ILE A 124 4.14 -7.34 -1.08
N ASP A 125 4.28 -8.66 -1.00
CA ASP A 125 3.44 -9.61 -1.73
C ASP A 125 1.97 -9.52 -1.35
N ALA A 126 1.66 -9.47 -0.04
CA ALA A 126 0.29 -9.33 0.44
C ALA A 126 -0.35 -8.04 -0.10
N VAL A 127 0.36 -6.91 -0.07
CA VAL A 127 -0.12 -5.63 -0.63
C VAL A 127 -0.37 -5.76 -2.13
N ILE A 128 0.57 -6.33 -2.89
CA ILE A 128 0.45 -6.47 -4.34
C ILE A 128 -0.75 -7.37 -4.70
N GLN A 129 -0.92 -8.49 -4.01
CA GLN A 129 -2.05 -9.40 -4.22
C GLN A 129 -3.38 -8.72 -3.94
N ASP A 130 -3.47 -7.99 -2.81
CA ASP A 130 -4.67 -7.25 -2.43
C ASP A 130 -5.00 -6.16 -3.48
N LEU A 131 -3.99 -5.42 -3.96
CA LEU A 131 -4.18 -4.44 -5.04
C LEU A 131 -4.63 -5.10 -6.35
N LYS A 132 -4.02 -6.21 -6.76
CA LYS A 132 -4.43 -6.95 -7.97
C LYS A 132 -5.87 -7.45 -7.87
N GLN A 133 -6.29 -7.88 -6.69
CA GLN A 133 -7.62 -8.46 -6.47
C GLN A 133 -8.72 -7.39 -6.50
N TYR A 134 -8.48 -6.20 -5.94
CA TYR A 134 -9.54 -5.22 -5.70
C TYR A 134 -9.50 -3.98 -6.60
N ILE A 135 -8.40 -3.75 -7.34
CA ILE A 135 -8.36 -2.70 -8.35
C ILE A 135 -9.17 -3.12 -9.59
N VAL A 136 -10.07 -2.23 -10.02
CA VAL A 136 -10.88 -2.40 -11.22
C VAL A 136 -10.26 -1.61 -12.35
N TYR A 137 -9.89 -2.29 -13.42
CA TYR A 137 -9.39 -1.69 -14.65
C TYR A 137 -10.50 -1.58 -15.70
N LYS A 138 -10.34 -0.63 -16.62
CA LYS A 138 -11.13 -0.55 -17.85
C LYS A 138 -10.24 -0.23 -19.04
#